data_AF-A0A6S7LVJ5-F1
#
_entry.id   AF-A0A6S7LVJ5-F1
#
_cell.length_a   1.000
_cell.length_b   1.000
_cell.length_c   1.000
_cell.angle_alpha   90.00
_cell.angle_beta   90.00
_cell.angle_gamma   90.00
#
_symmetry.space_group_name_H-M   'P 1'
#
loop_
_entity.id
_entity.type
_entity.pdbx_description
1 polymer ?
#
loop_
_entity_poly.entity_id
_entity_poly.type
_entity_poly.pdbx_seq_one_letter_code
_entity_poly.pdbx_strand_id
1 'polypeptide(L)'
;MFHLIRRGRENLRLLTKQSFAIKTDATGRKFVYQAADKLDKNHRGHDNADDSPGEGRMYEQDGPLCPVMEFELYLAKLNPKQSCLWQKPKAKEHFKETDEVWYCNVPVGKNTLGTLMSRISKELELSQTYTNHCIRTTAVSLLDECNFEARHIMRVSGHKSESSIRSYSRRLSE
;
A
#
# COMPACT_ATOMS: atom_id res chain seq x y z
N MET A 1 4.21 0.49 -4.86
CA MET A 1 3.40 -0.56 -4.17
C MET A 1 3.90 -0.93 -2.77
N PHE A 2 4.79 -0.17 -2.11
CA PHE A 2 5.42 -0.58 -0.84
C PHE A 2 4.55 -0.41 0.44
N HIS A 3 3.49 0.39 0.39
CA HIS A 3 2.69 0.70 1.59
C HIS A 3 1.65 -0.36 2.00
N LEU A 4 1.47 -1.41 1.19
CA LEU A 4 0.56 -2.52 1.48
C LEU A 4 1.20 -3.59 2.39
N ILE A 5 2.51 -3.52 2.63
CA ILE A 5 3.26 -4.58 3.31
C ILE A 5 3.04 -4.53 4.83
N ARG A 6 2.87 -3.33 5.42
CA ARG A 6 2.80 -3.15 6.89
C ARG A 6 1.50 -3.59 7.55
N ARG A 7 0.37 -3.68 6.84
CA ARG A 7 -0.94 -3.50 7.48
C ARG A 7 -1.98 -4.55 7.07
N GLY A 8 -2.41 -5.36 8.05
CA GLY A 8 -3.54 -6.29 7.90
C GLY A 8 -4.84 -5.58 7.48
N ARG A 9 -5.83 -6.36 7.02
CA ARG A 9 -7.07 -5.87 6.38
C ARG A 9 -7.82 -4.76 7.15
N GLU A 10 -7.71 -4.72 8.48
CA GLU A 10 -8.38 -3.72 9.33
C GLU A 10 -7.70 -2.36 9.27
N ASN A 11 -6.38 -2.32 9.12
CA ASN A 11 -5.61 -1.09 9.06
C ASN A 11 -5.71 -0.43 7.68
N LEU A 12 -5.85 -1.21 6.59
CA LEU A 12 -6.11 -0.66 5.26
C LEU A 12 -7.38 0.18 5.25
N ARG A 13 -8.42 -0.25 5.97
CA ARG A 13 -9.70 0.45 6.07
C ARG A 13 -9.59 1.83 6.71
N LEU A 14 -8.60 2.04 7.58
CA LEU A 14 -8.39 3.27 8.34
C LEU A 14 -7.59 4.33 7.58
N LEU A 15 -7.05 3.99 6.40
CA LEU A 15 -6.32 4.95 5.57
C LEU A 15 -7.26 6.05 5.06
N THR A 16 -6.79 7.28 5.16
CA THR A 16 -7.44 8.50 4.69
C THR A 16 -6.66 9.12 3.54
N LYS A 17 -7.27 10.08 2.83
CA LYS A 17 -6.60 10.86 1.78
C LYS A 17 -5.32 11.55 2.28
N GLN A 18 -5.25 11.88 3.57
CA GLN A 18 -4.10 12.52 4.22
C GLN A 18 -3.08 11.52 4.78
N SER A 19 -3.31 10.21 4.66
CA SER A 19 -2.35 9.21 5.13
C SER A 19 -1.07 9.20 4.29
N PHE A 20 -1.14 9.71 3.07
CA PHE A 20 -0.01 9.82 2.14
C PHE A 20 0.16 11.27 1.69
N ALA A 21 1.39 11.63 1.34
CA ALA A 21 1.72 12.90 0.73
C ALA A 21 2.74 12.69 -0.40
N ILE A 22 2.85 13.70 -1.25
CA ILE A 22 3.81 13.74 -2.37
C ILE A 22 4.84 14.81 -2.05
N LYS A 23 6.11 14.49 -2.29
CA LYS A 23 7.23 15.43 -2.18
C LYS A 23 8.14 15.28 -3.40
N THR A 24 8.97 16.28 -3.62
CA THR A 24 10.04 16.26 -4.61
C THR A 24 11.37 16.21 -3.87
N ASP A 25 12.27 15.35 -4.32
CA ASP A 25 13.62 15.27 -3.75
C ASP A 25 14.57 16.34 -4.33
N ALA A 26 15.82 16.35 -3.87
CA ALA A 26 16.84 17.30 -4.33
C ALA A 26 17.20 17.14 -5.81
N THR A 27 16.90 15.99 -6.42
CA THR A 27 17.15 15.71 -7.84
C THR A 27 15.98 16.12 -8.73
N GLY A 28 14.91 16.66 -8.15
CA GLY A 28 13.69 17.05 -8.86
C GLY A 28 12.70 15.90 -9.04
N ARG A 29 12.95 14.72 -8.47
CA ARG A 29 12.06 13.56 -8.63
C ARG A 29 10.95 13.55 -7.61
N LYS A 30 9.70 13.40 -8.06
CA LYS A 30 8.54 13.21 -7.19
C LYS A 30 8.50 11.82 -6.57
N PHE A 31 8.00 11.74 -5.35
CA PHE A 31 7.72 10.48 -4.68
C PHE A 31 6.51 10.60 -3.74
N VAL A 32 5.76 9.51 -3.63
CA VAL A 32 4.72 9.32 -2.61
C VAL A 32 5.37 8.71 -1.37
N TYR A 33 5.01 9.20 -0.19
CA TYR A 33 5.39 8.64 1.10
C TYR A 33 4.22 8.68 2.07
N GLN A 34 4.29 7.89 3.13
CA GLN A 34 3.27 7.89 4.19
C GLN A 34 3.53 9.04 5.16
N ALA A 35 2.61 10.01 5.24
CA ALA A 35 2.80 11.25 5.98
C ALA A 35 2.35 11.16 7.45
N ALA A 36 1.41 10.27 7.77
CA ALA A 36 0.84 10.13 9.11
C ALA A 36 0.95 8.67 9.58
N ASP A 37 1.74 8.45 10.64
CA ASP A 37 1.74 7.19 11.39
C ASP A 37 0.85 7.29 12.64
N LYS A 38 -0.43 7.66 12.47
CA LYS A 38 -1.37 7.83 13.59
C LYS A 38 -1.98 6.52 14.13
N LEU A 39 -1.37 5.35 13.90
CA LEU A 39 -2.00 4.06 14.22
C LEU A 39 -1.11 3.07 14.98
N ASP A 40 -0.01 3.52 15.57
CA ASP A 40 0.73 2.72 16.56
C ASP A 40 -0.03 2.69 17.88
N LYS A 41 -1.09 1.87 17.94
CA LYS A 41 -1.81 1.56 19.18
C LYS A 41 -1.07 0.57 20.10
N ASN A 42 0.22 0.26 19.85
CA ASN A 42 0.95 -0.74 20.64
C ASN A 42 2.37 -0.37 21.09
N HIS A 43 2.86 0.86 20.93
CA HIS A 43 4.15 1.23 21.53
C HIS A 43 3.94 1.79 22.94
N ARG A 44 4.03 0.89 23.94
CA ARG A 44 4.33 1.27 25.33
C ARG A 44 5.73 1.89 25.34
N GLY A 45 5.82 3.01 26.06
CA GLY A 45 6.90 3.99 25.98
C GLY A 45 8.31 3.43 25.94
N HIS A 46 9.08 3.94 24.98
CA HIS A 46 10.44 4.44 25.14
C HIS A 46 11.09 4.47 23.75
N ASP A 47 10.66 5.38 22.88
CA ASP A 47 11.29 5.57 21.59
C ASP A 47 11.48 7.07 21.36
N ASN A 48 12.75 7.45 21.20
CA ASN A 48 13.23 8.82 21.14
C ASN A 48 12.64 9.52 19.91
N ALA A 49 12.41 10.83 20.03
CA ALA A 49 11.86 11.71 18.99
C ALA A 49 12.74 11.88 17.73
N ASP A 50 13.74 11.00 17.52
CA ASP A 50 14.57 10.86 16.33
C ASP A 50 14.14 9.64 15.46
N ASP A 51 13.03 8.98 15.81
CA ASP A 51 12.41 7.91 15.03
C ASP A 51 11.80 8.42 13.72
N SER A 52 12.65 8.57 12.70
CA SER A 52 12.20 8.86 11.34
C SER A 52 11.22 7.78 10.86
N PRO A 53 10.06 8.17 10.29
CA PRO A 53 9.06 7.24 9.80
C PRO A 53 9.65 6.35 8.70
N GLY A 54 9.49 5.03 8.84
CA GLY A 54 10.06 4.01 7.96
C GLY A 54 9.65 4.11 6.49
N GLU A 55 10.38 4.94 5.74
CA GLU A 55 11.16 4.69 4.51
C GLU A 55 10.55 3.93 3.31
N GLY A 56 9.26 3.64 3.29
CA GLY A 56 8.60 3.31 2.03
C GLY A 56 8.44 4.57 1.18
N ARG A 57 9.18 4.70 0.08
CA ARG A 57 8.94 5.75 -0.93
C ARG A 57 8.56 5.11 -2.26
N MET A 58 7.60 5.70 -2.95
CA MET A 58 7.20 5.31 -4.29
C MET A 58 7.56 6.45 -5.23
N TYR A 59 8.75 6.37 -5.83
CA TYR A 59 9.26 7.37 -6.75
C TYR A 59 8.54 7.30 -8.09
N GLU A 60 8.47 8.45 -8.77
CA GLU A 60 8.02 8.50 -10.15
C GLU A 60 8.95 7.72 -11.06
N GLN A 61 8.37 7.13 -12.09
CA GLN A 61 9.04 6.31 -13.09
C GLN A 61 8.70 6.82 -14.48
N ASP A 62 9.61 6.61 -15.41
CA ASP A 62 9.36 6.97 -16.81
C ASP A 62 8.32 6.03 -17.43
N GLY A 63 7.46 6.58 -18.28
CA GLY A 63 6.46 5.83 -19.03
C GLY A 63 5.02 5.95 -18.49
N PRO A 64 4.08 5.21 -19.11
CA PRO A 64 2.64 5.37 -18.86
C PRO A 64 2.12 4.70 -17.58
N LEU A 65 3.00 4.01 -16.83
CA LEU A 65 2.68 3.30 -15.59
C LEU A 65 3.44 3.92 -14.40
N CYS A 66 3.51 5.26 -14.39
CA CYS A 66 4.23 5.99 -13.38
C CYS A 66 3.42 6.03 -12.08
N PRO A 67 3.89 5.35 -11.02
CA PRO A 67 3.07 5.11 -9.83
C PRO A 67 2.69 6.40 -9.09
N VAL A 68 3.47 7.47 -9.25
CA VAL A 68 3.13 8.80 -8.72
C VAL A 68 1.99 9.43 -9.51
N MET A 69 2.04 9.37 -10.85
CA MET A 69 0.97 9.91 -11.71
C MET A 69 -0.34 9.16 -11.50
N GLU A 70 -0.32 7.82 -11.43
CA GLU A 70 -1.56 7.06 -11.13
C GLU A 70 -2.10 7.37 -9.74
N PHE A 71 -1.22 7.63 -8.76
CA PHE A 71 -1.65 8.02 -7.42
C PHE A 71 -2.26 9.43 -7.38
N GLU A 72 -1.66 10.40 -8.07
CA GLU A 72 -2.21 11.75 -8.24
C GLU A 72 -3.59 11.69 -8.91
N LEU A 73 -3.71 10.93 -10.01
CA LEU A 73 -4.98 10.72 -10.71
C LEU A 73 -6.02 10.07 -9.80
N TYR A 74 -5.64 9.03 -9.05
CA TYR A 74 -6.53 8.37 -8.11
C TYR A 74 -7.11 9.38 -7.11
N LEU A 75 -6.24 10.17 -6.45
CA LEU A 75 -6.66 11.18 -5.49
C LEU A 75 -7.57 12.25 -6.11
N ALA A 76 -7.27 12.70 -7.32
CA ALA A 76 -8.07 13.70 -8.04
C ALA A 76 -9.49 13.21 -8.35
N LYS A 77 -9.66 11.90 -8.56
CA LYS A 77 -10.96 11.30 -8.90
C LYS A 77 -11.78 10.82 -7.69
N LEU A 78 -11.21 10.86 -6.48
CA LEU A 78 -11.92 10.48 -5.25
C LEU A 78 -13.09 11.42 -4.95
N ASN A 79 -14.09 10.92 -4.22
CA ASN A 79 -15.19 11.76 -3.78
C ASN A 79 -14.68 12.80 -2.75
N PRO A 80 -14.93 14.10 -2.95
CA PRO A 80 -14.42 15.14 -2.04
C PRO A 80 -15.04 15.03 -0.63
N LYS A 81 -16.31 14.59 -0.53
CA LYS A 81 -17.06 14.45 0.73
C LYS A 81 -16.64 13.24 1.57
N GLN A 82 -15.78 12.37 1.04
CA GLN A 82 -15.30 11.17 1.72
C GLN A 82 -13.82 11.33 2.12
N SER A 83 -13.52 11.10 3.40
CA SER A 83 -12.15 11.20 3.94
C SER A 83 -11.34 9.92 3.77
N CYS A 84 -12.01 8.76 3.69
CA CYS A 84 -11.35 7.47 3.49
C CYS A 84 -10.62 7.44 2.14
N LEU A 85 -9.44 6.82 2.13
CA LEU A 85 -8.66 6.61 0.92
C LEU A 85 -9.40 5.64 -0.01
N TRP A 86 -9.75 4.46 0.50
CA TRP A 86 -10.44 3.44 -0.27
C TRP A 86 -11.94 3.69 -0.33
N GLN A 87 -12.41 4.06 -1.52
CA GLN A 87 -13.82 4.35 -1.80
C GLN A 87 -14.37 3.36 -2.82
N LYS A 88 -15.67 3.08 -2.75
CA LYS A 88 -16.34 2.19 -3.71
C LYS A 88 -16.37 2.89 -5.08
N PRO A 89 -15.90 2.25 -6.17
CA PRO A 89 -16.04 2.83 -7.50
C PRO A 89 -17.52 2.96 -7.88
N LYS A 90 -17.85 3.94 -8.73
CA LYS A 90 -19.16 3.99 -9.37
C LYS A 90 -19.40 2.70 -10.18
N ALA A 91 -20.67 2.31 -10.28
CA ALA A 91 -21.05 1.21 -11.15
C ALA A 91 -20.77 1.58 -12.62
N LYS A 92 -20.53 0.58 -13.48
CA LYS A 92 -20.10 0.81 -14.88
C LYS A 92 -21.12 1.67 -15.64
N GLU A 93 -22.40 1.52 -15.33
CA GLU A 93 -23.52 2.23 -15.95
C GLU A 93 -23.55 3.73 -15.59
N HIS A 94 -22.84 4.12 -14.52
CA HIS A 94 -22.78 5.48 -14.01
C HIS A 94 -21.36 6.08 -14.07
N PHE A 95 -20.41 5.35 -14.67
CA PHE A 95 -19.03 5.78 -14.80
C PHE A 95 -18.78 6.40 -16.19
N LYS A 96 -18.12 7.55 -16.21
CA LYS A 96 -17.57 8.15 -17.42
C LYS A 96 -16.15 8.62 -17.14
N GLU A 97 -15.23 8.39 -18.06
CA GLU A 97 -13.82 8.80 -17.88
C GLU A 97 -13.67 10.33 -17.72
N THR A 98 -14.55 11.09 -18.38
CA THR A 98 -14.60 12.55 -18.29
C THR A 98 -15.17 13.07 -16.98
N ASP A 99 -15.77 12.23 -16.13
CA ASP A 99 -16.28 12.67 -14.84
C ASP A 99 -15.14 13.16 -13.94
N GLU A 100 -15.40 14.24 -13.21
CA GLU A 100 -14.48 14.73 -12.17
C GLU A 100 -14.34 13.73 -11.02
N VAL A 101 -15.42 12.99 -10.71
CA VAL A 101 -15.47 12.05 -9.58
C VAL A 101 -15.82 10.65 -10.06
N TRP A 102 -14.94 9.68 -9.84
CA TRP A 102 -15.13 8.27 -10.23
C TRP A 102 -15.63 7.39 -9.09
N TYR A 103 -15.55 7.89 -7.85
CA TYR A 103 -15.85 7.11 -6.65
C TYR A 103 -17.10 7.61 -5.92
N CYS A 104 -17.84 6.68 -5.34
CA CYS A 104 -19.00 6.98 -4.50
C CYS A 104 -18.56 7.57 -3.16
N ASN A 105 -19.44 8.33 -2.50
CA ASN A 105 -19.24 8.74 -1.10
C ASN A 105 -19.46 7.57 -0.12
N VAL A 106 -18.84 6.42 -0.39
CA VAL A 106 -18.99 5.19 0.38
C VAL A 106 -17.61 4.54 0.50
N PRO A 107 -17.13 4.28 1.72
CA PRO A 107 -15.86 3.62 1.91
C PRO A 107 -15.94 2.11 1.61
N VAL A 108 -14.83 1.53 1.17
CA VAL A 108 -14.75 0.07 0.93
C VAL A 108 -14.71 -0.69 2.26
N GLY A 109 -15.45 -1.78 2.39
CA GLY A 109 -15.46 -2.62 3.60
C GLY A 109 -14.16 -3.40 3.82
N LYS A 110 -13.80 -3.68 5.08
CA LYS A 110 -12.55 -4.39 5.45
C LYS A 110 -12.43 -5.79 4.83
N ASN A 111 -13.54 -6.51 4.68
CA ASN A 111 -13.55 -7.84 4.06
C ASN A 111 -13.26 -7.74 2.57
N THR A 112 -13.87 -6.75 1.88
CA THR A 112 -13.59 -6.47 0.47
C THR A 112 -12.13 -6.09 0.25
N LEU A 113 -11.57 -5.22 1.09
CA LEU A 113 -10.14 -4.88 1.05
C LEU A 113 -9.26 -6.11 1.28
N GLY A 114 -9.62 -6.98 2.23
CA GLY A 114 -8.89 -8.22 2.52
C GLY A 114 -8.86 -9.24 1.37
N THR A 115 -9.84 -9.19 0.46
CA THR A 115 -9.93 -10.08 -0.70
C THR A 115 -9.68 -9.37 -2.03
N LEU A 116 -9.23 -8.10 -2.01
CA LEU A 116 -9.20 -7.24 -3.19
C LEU A 116 -8.35 -7.85 -4.30
N MET A 117 -7.12 -8.26 -3.99
CA MET A 117 -6.23 -8.87 -5.00
C MET A 117 -6.82 -10.15 -5.57
N SER A 118 -7.40 -11.01 -4.73
CA SER A 118 -7.99 -12.27 -5.19
C SER A 118 -9.20 -12.05 -6.09
N ARG A 119 -9.96 -10.98 -5.86
CA ARG A 119 -11.06 -10.60 -6.73
C ARG A 119 -10.55 -10.10 -8.08
N ILE A 120 -9.58 -9.18 -8.07
CA ILE A 120 -8.98 -8.63 -9.29
C ILE A 120 -8.33 -9.75 -10.12
N SER A 121 -7.58 -10.67 -9.49
CA SER A 121 -6.95 -11.78 -10.21
C SER A 121 -7.96 -12.69 -10.90
N LYS A 122 -9.12 -12.94 -10.27
CA LYS A 122 -10.19 -13.76 -10.87
C LYS A 122 -10.92 -13.00 -11.97
N GLU A 123 -11.19 -11.72 -11.76
CA GLU A 123 -11.92 -10.88 -12.72
C GLU A 123 -11.10 -10.61 -13.99
N LEU A 124 -9.76 -10.56 -13.87
CA LEU A 124 -8.84 -10.43 -14.99
C LEU A 124 -8.32 -11.77 -15.52
N GLU A 125 -8.86 -12.89 -15.04
CA GLU A 125 -8.48 -14.25 -15.48
C GLU A 125 -6.96 -14.49 -15.52
N LEU A 126 -6.25 -14.01 -14.49
CA LEU A 126 -4.80 -14.22 -14.40
C LEU A 126 -4.46 -15.70 -14.30
N SER A 127 -3.25 -16.07 -14.73
CA SER A 127 -2.73 -17.45 -14.68
C SER A 127 -2.78 -18.09 -13.29
N GLN A 128 -2.80 -17.27 -12.24
CA GLN A 128 -3.05 -17.71 -10.88
C GLN A 128 -3.80 -16.65 -10.07
N THR A 129 -4.49 -17.09 -9.02
CA THR A 129 -5.14 -16.17 -8.09
C THR A 129 -4.13 -15.60 -7.10
N TYR A 130 -3.75 -14.33 -7.27
CA TYR A 130 -2.93 -13.62 -6.31
C TYR A 130 -3.78 -13.14 -5.13
N THR A 131 -3.22 -13.19 -3.93
CA THR A 131 -3.89 -12.73 -2.71
C THR A 131 -3.15 -11.54 -2.12
N ASN A 132 -3.76 -10.82 -1.18
CA ASN A 132 -3.05 -9.80 -0.43
C ASN A 132 -1.83 -10.36 0.31
N HIS A 133 -1.88 -11.66 0.69
CA HIS A 133 -0.74 -12.34 1.28
C HIS A 133 0.39 -12.52 0.28
N CYS A 134 0.10 -12.80 -1.00
CA CYS A 134 1.11 -12.89 -2.05
C CYS A 134 1.92 -11.59 -2.17
N ILE A 135 1.26 -10.42 -2.17
CA ILE A 135 1.96 -9.12 -2.19
C ILE A 135 2.93 -8.99 -1.01
N ARG A 136 2.45 -9.34 0.20
CA ARG A 136 3.28 -9.27 1.41
C ARG A 136 4.47 -10.21 1.32
N THR A 137 4.25 -11.46 0.92
CA THR A 137 5.29 -12.48 0.78
C THR A 137 6.34 -12.07 -0.23
N THR A 138 5.92 -11.69 -1.45
CA THR A 138 6.84 -11.25 -2.50
C THR A 138 7.66 -10.05 -2.05
N ALA A 139 7.06 -9.07 -1.38
CA ALA A 139 7.80 -7.91 -0.93
C ALA A 139 8.81 -8.24 0.18
N VAL A 140 8.48 -9.15 1.10
CA VAL A 140 9.42 -9.62 2.12
C VAL A 140 10.59 -10.38 1.50
N SER A 141 10.31 -11.28 0.56
CA SER A 141 11.36 -12.02 -0.16
C SER A 141 12.27 -11.09 -0.96
N LEU A 142 11.73 -10.12 -1.70
CA LEU A 142 12.54 -9.16 -2.45
C LEU A 142 13.46 -8.33 -1.56
N LEU A 143 12.99 -7.94 -0.37
CA LEU A 143 13.85 -7.23 0.59
C LEU A 143 14.96 -8.13 1.14
N ASP A 144 14.67 -9.41 1.39
CA ASP A 144 15.65 -10.41 1.83
C ASP A 144 16.71 -10.66 0.74
N GLU A 145 16.28 -10.84 -0.51
CA GLU A 145 17.15 -11.00 -1.69
C GLU A 145 18.03 -9.78 -1.96
N CYS A 146 17.53 -8.59 -1.68
CA CYS A 146 18.31 -7.35 -1.74
C CYS A 146 19.27 -7.17 -0.54
N ASN A 147 19.43 -8.19 0.30
CA ASN A 147 20.28 -8.19 1.49
C ASN A 147 19.94 -7.09 2.51
N PHE A 148 18.68 -6.65 2.58
CA PHE A 148 18.27 -5.81 3.70
C PHE A 148 18.33 -6.62 5.00
N GLU A 149 18.89 -6.04 6.04
CA GLU A 149 18.96 -6.72 7.33
C GLU A 149 17.56 -7.09 7.85
N ALA A 150 17.45 -8.28 8.44
CA ALA A 150 16.19 -8.81 8.94
C ALA A 150 15.43 -7.82 9.84
N ARG A 151 16.11 -7.02 10.68
CA ARG A 151 15.48 -5.99 11.51
C ARG A 151 14.71 -4.94 10.70
N HIS A 152 15.23 -4.51 9.56
CA HIS A 152 14.57 -3.55 8.67
C HIS A 152 13.37 -4.19 7.98
N ILE A 153 13.53 -5.43 7.51
CA ILE A 153 12.44 -6.20 6.90
C ILE A 153 11.32 -6.43 7.93
N MET A 154 11.64 -6.78 9.17
CA MET A 154 10.69 -6.93 10.28
C MET A 154 9.96 -5.62 10.56
N ARG A 155 10.66 -4.47 10.60
CA ARG A 155 10.07 -3.14 10.81
C ARG A 155 9.09 -2.76 9.68
N VAL A 156 9.42 -3.07 8.42
CA VAL A 156 8.58 -2.74 7.25
C VAL A 156 7.45 -3.74 7.04
N SER A 157 7.62 -4.99 7.46
CA SER A 157 6.57 -6.00 7.35
C SER A 157 5.73 -6.12 8.63
N GLY A 158 6.15 -5.60 9.77
CA GLY A 158 5.48 -5.81 11.05
C GLY A 158 5.56 -7.27 11.54
N HIS A 159 6.56 -8.04 11.10
CA HIS A 159 6.86 -9.35 11.69
C HIS A 159 7.55 -9.17 13.05
N LYS A 160 7.20 -10.02 14.00
CA LYS A 160 7.77 -10.00 15.36
C LYS A 160 8.99 -10.91 15.53
N SER A 161 9.23 -11.80 14.57
CA SER A 161 10.32 -12.78 14.61
C SER A 161 10.95 -12.97 13.23
N GLU A 162 12.28 -13.06 13.20
CA GLU A 162 13.08 -13.33 12.00
C GLU A 162 12.78 -14.71 11.41
N SER A 163 12.46 -15.70 12.24
CA SER A 163 12.06 -17.03 11.79
C SER A 163 10.86 -17.01 10.84
N SER A 164 9.94 -16.05 11.02
CA SER A 164 8.78 -15.85 10.14
C SER A 164 9.14 -15.19 8.79
N ILE A 165 10.31 -14.57 8.69
CA ILE A 165 10.85 -14.05 7.42
C ILE A 165 11.58 -15.15 6.68
N ARG A 166 12.45 -15.89 7.38
CA ARG A 166 13.22 -17.01 6.80
C ARG A 166 12.35 -18.12 6.21
N SER A 167 11.10 -18.28 6.69
CA SER A 167 10.13 -19.21 6.08
C SER A 167 9.71 -18.84 4.66
N TYR A 168 9.84 -17.58 4.24
CA TYR A 168 9.56 -17.14 2.87
C TYR A 168 10.72 -17.41 1.92
N SER A 169 11.95 -17.18 2.37
CA SER A 169 13.19 -17.42 1.62
C SER A 169 13.29 -18.89 1.15
N ARG A 170 12.85 -19.84 1.98
CA ARG A 170 12.82 -21.29 1.65
C ARG A 170 11.84 -21.70 0.56
N ARG A 171 10.85 -20.86 0.19
CA ARG A 171 9.78 -21.23 -0.75
C ARG A 171 10.01 -20.77 -2.19
N LEU A 172 11.02 -19.92 -2.44
CA LEU A 172 11.35 -19.43 -3.78
C LEU A 172 12.47 -20.22 -4.45
N SER A 173 13.11 -21.13 -3.72
CA SER A 173 14.15 -22.03 -4.21
C SER A 173 13.61 -23.34 -4.80
N GLU A 174 12.33 -23.41 -5.16
CA GLU A 174 11.69 -24.56 -5.85
C GLU A 174 11.11 -24.15 -7.20
#